data_AF-A0A3C0VLZ4-F1
#
_entry.id   AF-A0A3C0VLZ4-F1
#
_cell.length_a   1.000
_cell.length_b   1.000
_cell.length_c   1.000
_cell.angle_alpha   90.00
_cell.angle_beta   90.00
_cell.angle_gamma   90.00
#
_symmetry.space_group_name_H-M   'P 1'
#
loop_
_entity.id
_entity.type
_entity.pdbx_description
1 polymer ?
#
loop_
_entity_poly.entity_id
_entity_poly.type
_entity_poly.pdbx_seq_one_letter_code
_entity_poly.pdbx_strand_id
1 'polypeptide(L)'
;MNRVLNRPSKGFVKTLLGLCFGVFLLLTPAKSAAEALIVLEYNGAQSAGSSGNDSDNAFVQDHNHSAEHVVGRNETLSTIMNKYYRSSGLNREFLSLAIVQANPKAFVRQNPNYLFAGRKLRLPSVNEIQSMILGQKTSSSNRSSGKVSDEIFFFGN
;
A
#
# COMPACT_ATOMS: atom_id res chain seq x y z
N MET A 1 19.50 15.34 88.75
CA MET A 1 20.38 15.98 87.75
C MET A 1 19.52 16.39 86.56
N ASN A 2 19.08 17.65 86.50
CA ASN A 2 18.22 18.14 85.43
C ASN A 2 19.09 18.57 84.24
N ARG A 3 18.95 17.90 83.09
CA ARG A 3 19.60 18.32 81.83
C ARG A 3 18.75 19.40 81.16
N VAL A 4 19.24 20.63 81.18
CA VAL A 4 18.66 21.76 80.44
C VAL A 4 18.91 21.54 78.95
N LEU A 5 17.86 21.25 78.19
CA LEU A 5 17.93 21.19 76.73
C LEU A 5 17.94 22.62 76.19
N ASN A 6 19.10 23.05 75.68
CA ASN A 6 19.26 24.38 75.11
C ASN A 6 18.49 24.46 73.78
N ARG A 7 17.49 25.34 73.69
CA ARG A 7 16.69 25.52 72.47
C ARG A 7 17.53 26.26 71.42
N PRO A 8 17.65 25.76 70.17
CA PRO A 8 18.40 26.45 69.14
C PRO A 8 17.74 27.79 68.80
N SER A 9 18.58 28.80 68.59
CA SER A 9 18.16 30.15 68.19
C SER A 9 17.38 30.11 66.88
N LYS A 10 16.26 30.86 66.81
CA LYS A 10 15.40 30.97 65.62
C LYS A 10 16.15 31.41 64.36
N GLY A 11 17.29 32.10 64.51
CA GLY A 11 18.15 32.49 63.38
C GLY A 11 18.94 31.31 62.79
N PHE A 12 19.45 30.42 63.64
CA PHE A 12 20.21 29.23 63.24
C PHE A 12 19.33 28.19 62.51
N VAL A 13 18.08 28.05 62.94
CA VAL A 13 17.12 27.16 62.26
C VAL A 13 16.76 27.68 60.87
N LYS A 14 16.66 29.02 60.69
CA LYS A 14 16.38 29.63 59.39
C LYS A 14 17.53 29.51 58.39
N THR A 15 18.77 29.68 58.85
CA THR A 15 19.96 29.53 58.00
C THR A 15 20.21 28.07 57.61
N LEU A 16 20.00 27.13 58.53
CA LEU A 16 20.11 25.70 58.25
C LEU A 16 19.02 25.21 57.28
N LEU A 17 17.77 25.69 57.44
CA LEU A 17 16.66 25.35 56.54
C LEU A 17 16.87 25.94 55.13
N GLY A 18 17.37 27.18 55.03
CA GLY A 18 17.71 27.81 53.75
C GLY A 18 18.85 27.11 53.00
N LEU A 19 19.89 26.68 53.72
CA LEU A 19 21.00 25.93 53.13
C LEU A 19 20.55 24.54 52.64
N CYS A 20 19.67 23.87 53.38
CA CYS A 20 19.10 22.58 52.97
C CYS A 20 18.22 22.71 51.70
N PHE A 21 17.47 23.81 51.58
CA PHE A 21 16.62 24.07 50.41
C PHE A 21 17.45 24.41 49.14
N GLY A 22 18.56 25.13 49.30
CA GLY A 22 19.48 25.44 48.19
C GLY A 22 20.21 24.20 47.62
N VAL A 23 20.61 23.27 48.50
CA VAL A 23 21.24 22.00 48.08
C VAL A 23 20.24 21.08 47.37
N PHE A 24 18.97 21.12 47.76
CA PHE A 24 17.91 20.34 47.11
C PHE A 24 17.62 20.79 45.67
N LEU A 25 17.81 22.07 45.34
CA LEU A 25 17.60 22.58 43.98
C LEU A 25 18.69 22.11 43.00
N LEU A 26 19.93 21.91 43.48
CA LEU A 26 21.09 21.49 42.68
C LEU A 26 21.14 19.98 42.41
N LEU A 27 20.27 19.19 43.06
CA LEU A 27 20.21 17.73 42.94
C LEU A 27 19.06 17.22 42.05
N THR A 28 18.44 18.09 41.25
CA THR A 28 17.40 17.66 40.31
C THR A 28 18.02 17.09 39.03
N PRO A 29 17.76 15.82 38.66
CA PRO A 29 18.24 15.30 37.40
C PRO A 29 17.49 15.99 36.25
N ALA A 30 18.24 16.55 35.29
CA ALA A 30 17.68 17.06 34.06
C ALA A 30 17.01 15.90 33.30
N LYS A 31 15.69 15.96 33.12
CA LYS A 31 14.96 14.96 32.33
C LYS A 31 15.29 15.17 30.86
N SER A 32 16.20 14.35 30.33
CA SER A 32 16.45 14.26 28.89
C SER A 32 15.31 13.46 28.26
N ALA A 33 14.48 14.12 27.47
CA ALA A 33 13.47 13.47 26.64
C ALA A 33 14.17 12.95 25.37
N ALA A 34 14.81 11.78 25.47
CA ALA A 34 15.23 11.04 24.30
C ALA A 34 13.98 10.42 23.67
N GLU A 35 13.45 11.06 22.62
CA GLU A 35 12.39 10.48 21.82
C GLU A 35 12.92 9.32 21.00
N ALA A 36 12.20 8.19 21.02
CA ALA A 36 12.56 7.03 20.22
C ALA A 36 12.36 7.34 18.74
N LEU A 37 13.39 7.10 17.92
CA LEU A 37 13.27 7.16 16.47
C LEU A 37 12.43 5.96 16.01
N ILE A 38 11.19 6.22 15.59
CA ILE A 38 10.34 5.22 14.96
C ILE A 38 10.81 5.07 13.52
N VAL A 39 11.58 4.02 13.25
CA VAL A 39 11.84 3.58 11.87
C VAL A 39 10.52 2.95 11.41
N LEU A 40 9.71 3.68 10.66
CA LEU A 40 8.69 3.05 9.85
C LEU A 40 9.41 2.28 8.76
N GLU A 41 9.54 0.97 8.96
CA GLU A 41 9.75 0.08 7.84
C GLU A 41 8.60 0.30 6.87
N TYR A 42 8.94 0.83 5.68
CA TYR A 42 7.98 0.92 4.60
C TYR A 42 7.64 -0.51 4.21
N ASN A 43 6.58 -1.05 4.84
CA ASN A 43 6.02 -2.32 4.45
C ASN A 43 5.24 -2.07 3.16
N GLY A 44 5.98 -1.98 2.06
CA GLY A 44 5.46 -2.02 0.70
C GLY A 44 4.90 -3.40 0.34
N ALA A 45 4.76 -4.33 1.30
CA ALA A 45 3.89 -5.47 1.14
C ALA A 45 2.47 -5.01 1.39
N GLN A 46 1.82 -4.71 0.27
CA GLN A 46 0.39 -4.85 0.03
C GLN A 46 -0.28 -5.62 1.16
N SER A 47 -1.14 -4.95 1.92
CA SER A 47 -2.04 -5.58 2.86
C SER A 47 -2.86 -6.63 2.11
N ALA A 48 -2.37 -7.87 2.14
CA ALA A 48 -3.05 -9.06 1.67
C ALA A 48 -4.23 -9.30 2.62
N GLY A 49 -5.30 -8.54 2.40
CA GLY A 49 -6.61 -8.88 2.88
C GLY A 49 -7.01 -10.21 2.25
N SER A 50 -7.14 -11.24 3.10
CA SER A 50 -7.54 -12.60 2.78
C SER A 50 -6.49 -13.43 2.04
N SER A 51 -5.68 -14.13 2.84
CA SER A 51 -4.86 -15.28 2.44
C SER A 51 -5.73 -16.41 1.85
N GLY A 52 -6.12 -16.27 0.59
CA GLY A 52 -6.17 -17.38 -0.35
C GLY A 52 -4.85 -17.37 -1.11
N ASN A 53 -4.40 -18.50 -1.66
CA ASN A 53 -3.17 -18.55 -2.44
C ASN A 53 -3.32 -17.73 -3.74
N ASP A 54 -3.17 -16.41 -3.64
CA ASP A 54 -3.26 -15.47 -4.77
C ASP A 54 -2.08 -15.66 -5.74
N SER A 55 -1.05 -16.39 -5.29
CA SER A 55 0.06 -16.87 -6.11
C SER A 55 -0.36 -17.82 -7.23
N ASP A 56 -1.54 -18.45 -7.18
CA ASP A 56 -1.90 -19.52 -8.12
C ASP A 56 -2.63 -18.97 -9.36
N ASN A 57 -2.88 -17.66 -9.43
CA ASN A 57 -3.53 -17.06 -10.58
C ASN A 57 -2.53 -16.79 -11.72
N ALA A 58 -2.76 -17.38 -12.90
CA ALA A 58 -1.87 -17.24 -14.06
C ALA A 58 -1.66 -15.77 -14.52
N PHE A 59 -2.65 -14.89 -14.33
CA PHE A 59 -2.55 -13.47 -14.70
C PHE A 59 -1.69 -12.66 -13.72
N VAL A 60 -1.53 -13.13 -12.49
CA VAL A 60 -0.63 -12.53 -11.48
C VAL A 60 0.78 -13.08 -11.64
N GLN A 61 0.91 -14.38 -11.94
CA GLN A 61 2.22 -15.00 -12.15
C GLN A 61 2.93 -14.44 -13.39
N ASP A 62 2.20 -14.28 -14.49
CA ASP A 62 2.70 -13.69 -15.72
C ASP A 62 1.78 -12.53 -16.13
N HIS A 63 2.27 -11.31 -15.95
CA HIS A 63 1.54 -10.09 -16.29
C HIS A 63 1.28 -9.92 -17.80
N ASN A 64 1.93 -10.71 -18.65
CA ASN A 64 1.69 -10.77 -20.09
C ASN A 64 0.78 -11.94 -20.49
N HIS A 65 0.35 -12.77 -19.53
CA HIS A 65 -0.55 -13.88 -19.79
C HIS A 65 -1.91 -13.37 -20.29
N SER A 66 -2.39 -13.96 -21.38
CA SER A 66 -3.73 -13.73 -21.90
C SER A 66 -4.40 -15.07 -22.18
N ALA A 67 -5.73 -15.09 -22.13
CA ALA A 67 -6.52 -16.30 -22.33
C ALA A 67 -7.69 -16.05 -23.28
N GLU A 68 -8.27 -17.12 -23.79
CA GLU A 68 -9.51 -17.08 -24.56
C GLU A 68 -10.56 -17.97 -23.90
N HIS A 69 -11.81 -17.50 -23.87
CA HIS A 69 -12.91 -18.22 -23.26
C HIS A 69 -14.12 -18.19 -24.19
N VAL A 70 -14.73 -19.35 -24.46
CA VAL A 70 -16.00 -19.41 -25.22
C VAL A 70 -17.16 -19.27 -24.24
N VAL A 71 -17.98 -18.24 -24.45
CA VAL A 71 -19.10 -17.91 -23.56
C VAL A 71 -20.15 -19.02 -23.61
N GLY A 72 -20.47 -19.59 -22.46
CA GLY A 72 -21.53 -20.59 -22.29
C GLY A 72 -22.94 -20.00 -22.40
N ARG A 73 -23.95 -20.86 -22.51
CA ARG A 73 -25.35 -20.43 -22.39
C ARG A 73 -25.61 -19.98 -20.95
N ASN A 74 -26.23 -18.81 -20.77
CA ASN A 74 -26.50 -18.17 -19.46
C ASN A 74 -25.23 -17.82 -18.65
N GLU A 75 -24.06 -17.79 -19.27
CA GLU A 75 -22.84 -17.32 -18.61
C GLU A 75 -22.78 -15.78 -18.65
N THR A 76 -22.35 -15.17 -17.55
CA THR A 76 -22.23 -13.72 -17.43
C THR A 76 -20.76 -13.29 -17.39
N LEU A 77 -20.51 -12.02 -17.73
CA LEU A 77 -19.17 -11.45 -17.60
C LEU A 77 -18.63 -11.56 -16.17
N SER A 78 -19.48 -11.37 -15.14
CA SER A 78 -19.05 -11.46 -13.74
C SER A 78 -18.63 -12.88 -13.35
N THR A 79 -19.31 -13.91 -13.88
CA THR A 79 -18.93 -15.32 -13.70
C THR A 79 -17.58 -15.61 -14.36
N ILE A 80 -17.37 -15.12 -15.58
CA ILE A 80 -16.09 -15.28 -16.31
C ILE A 80 -14.96 -14.56 -15.56
N MET A 81 -15.17 -13.31 -15.13
CA MET A 81 -14.18 -12.57 -14.34
C MET A 81 -13.84 -13.31 -13.04
N ASN A 82 -14.83 -13.87 -12.35
CA ASN A 82 -14.58 -14.67 -11.15
C ASN A 82 -13.84 -15.99 -11.44
N LYS A 83 -13.95 -16.53 -12.66
CA LYS A 83 -13.25 -17.76 -13.02
C LYS A 83 -11.76 -17.51 -13.28
N TYR A 84 -11.43 -16.41 -13.94
CA TYR A 84 -10.07 -16.13 -14.41
C TYR A 84 -9.31 -15.12 -13.53
N TYR A 85 -9.99 -14.17 -12.91
CA TYR A 85 -9.38 -13.01 -12.22
C TYR A 85 -9.74 -12.89 -10.74
N ARG A 86 -10.43 -13.87 -10.14
CA ARG A 86 -10.90 -13.78 -8.73
C ARG A 86 -9.79 -13.44 -7.74
N SER A 87 -8.59 -13.99 -7.95
CA SER A 87 -7.41 -13.78 -7.10
C SER A 87 -6.38 -12.85 -7.73
N SER A 88 -6.75 -12.08 -8.75
CA SER A 88 -5.79 -11.20 -9.43
C SER A 88 -5.60 -9.85 -8.77
N GLY A 89 -6.36 -9.54 -7.70
CA GLY A 89 -6.35 -8.22 -7.05
C GLY A 89 -6.85 -7.06 -7.92
N LEU A 90 -7.31 -7.33 -9.15
CA LEU A 90 -7.74 -6.30 -10.08
C LEU A 90 -9.12 -5.76 -9.70
N ASN A 91 -9.29 -4.46 -9.85
CA ASN A 91 -10.59 -3.82 -9.66
C ASN A 91 -11.58 -4.30 -10.74
N ARG A 92 -12.73 -4.81 -10.29
CA ARG A 92 -13.75 -5.44 -11.15
C ARG A 92 -14.34 -4.49 -12.19
N GLU A 93 -14.52 -3.21 -11.85
CA GLU A 93 -15.12 -2.23 -12.74
C GLU A 93 -14.20 -1.97 -13.93
N PHE A 94 -12.92 -1.67 -13.66
CA PHE A 94 -11.92 -1.48 -14.72
C PHE A 94 -11.69 -2.74 -15.54
N LEU A 95 -11.66 -3.90 -14.89
CA LEU A 95 -11.54 -5.18 -15.59
C LEU A 95 -12.71 -5.41 -16.56
N SER A 96 -13.95 -5.10 -16.13
CA SER A 96 -15.13 -5.23 -16.99
C SER A 96 -15.04 -4.34 -18.23
N LEU A 97 -14.60 -3.09 -18.05
CA LEU A 97 -14.42 -2.13 -19.14
C LEU A 97 -13.33 -2.58 -20.11
N ALA A 98 -12.19 -3.06 -19.59
CA ALA A 98 -11.10 -3.56 -20.42
C ALA A 98 -11.51 -4.79 -21.25
N ILE A 99 -12.28 -5.72 -20.66
CA ILE A 99 -12.79 -6.89 -21.39
C ILE A 99 -13.79 -6.47 -22.47
N VAL A 100 -14.68 -5.52 -22.19
CA VAL A 100 -15.62 -4.99 -23.18
C VAL A 100 -14.89 -4.28 -24.33
N GLN A 101 -13.88 -3.47 -24.00
CA GLN A 101 -13.06 -2.76 -24.98
C GLN A 101 -12.25 -3.71 -25.86
N ALA A 102 -11.71 -4.79 -25.27
CA ALA A 102 -11.01 -5.83 -26.02
C ALA A 102 -11.94 -6.65 -26.93
N ASN A 103 -13.25 -6.71 -26.62
CA ASN A 103 -14.22 -7.59 -27.28
C ASN A 103 -15.52 -6.88 -27.67
N PRO A 104 -15.50 -5.78 -28.45
CA PRO A 104 -16.70 -4.99 -28.73
C PRO A 104 -17.81 -5.80 -29.43
N LYS A 105 -17.43 -6.85 -30.18
CA LYS A 105 -18.35 -7.74 -30.92
C LYS A 105 -18.94 -8.87 -30.08
N ALA A 106 -18.52 -9.03 -28.82
CA ALA A 106 -19.06 -10.03 -27.90
C ALA A 106 -20.21 -9.47 -27.03
N PHE A 107 -20.32 -8.15 -26.94
CA PHE A 107 -21.30 -7.47 -26.10
C PHE A 107 -22.37 -6.76 -26.93
N VAL A 108 -23.61 -6.80 -26.47
CA VAL A 108 -24.71 -6.02 -27.06
C VAL A 108 -24.45 -4.55 -26.74
N ARG A 109 -24.25 -3.73 -27.78
CA ARG A 109 -24.02 -2.28 -27.64
C ARG A 109 -22.87 -1.94 -26.65
N GLN A 110 -21.87 -2.81 -26.54
CA GLN A 110 -20.76 -2.67 -25.60
C GLN A 110 -21.20 -2.55 -24.13
N ASN A 111 -22.36 -3.12 -23.78
CA ASN A 111 -22.83 -3.13 -22.40
C ASN A 111 -22.29 -4.38 -21.67
N PRO A 112 -21.53 -4.23 -20.57
CA PRO A 112 -20.95 -5.36 -19.82
C PRO A 112 -21.98 -6.39 -19.33
N ASN A 113 -23.23 -5.96 -19.13
CA ASN A 113 -24.31 -6.82 -18.64
C ASN A 113 -24.92 -7.72 -19.74
N TYR A 114 -24.66 -7.43 -21.02
CA TYR A 114 -25.26 -8.14 -22.14
C TYR A 114 -24.17 -8.79 -23.00
N LEU A 115 -23.90 -10.06 -22.72
CA LEU A 115 -22.89 -10.87 -23.38
C LEU A 115 -23.55 -11.93 -24.28
N PHE A 116 -23.11 -12.04 -25.54
CA PHE A 116 -23.62 -13.07 -26.46
C PHE A 116 -23.03 -14.45 -26.15
N ALA A 117 -23.90 -15.46 -26.03
CA ALA A 117 -23.48 -16.85 -25.87
C ALA A 117 -22.79 -17.38 -27.15
N GLY A 118 -21.85 -18.31 -26.97
CA GLY A 118 -21.09 -18.95 -28.04
C GLY A 118 -20.01 -18.09 -28.67
N ARG A 119 -19.83 -16.84 -28.23
CA ARG A 119 -18.75 -15.97 -28.69
C ARG A 119 -17.45 -16.33 -28.00
N LYS A 120 -16.35 -16.23 -28.75
CA LYS A 120 -15.00 -16.29 -28.17
C LYS A 120 -14.66 -14.92 -27.58
N LEU A 121 -14.35 -14.91 -26.30
CA LEU A 121 -13.99 -13.75 -25.51
C LEU A 121 -12.49 -13.80 -25.22
N ARG A 122 -11.77 -12.76 -25.62
CA ARG A 122 -10.36 -12.58 -25.30
C ARG A 122 -10.22 -11.92 -23.92
N LEU A 123 -9.42 -12.52 -23.07
CA LEU A 123 -9.12 -12.06 -21.72
C LEU A 123 -7.75 -11.35 -21.75
N PRO A 124 -7.71 -10.01 -21.64
CA PRO A 124 -6.48 -9.25 -21.73
C PRO A 124 -5.55 -9.49 -20.53
N SER A 125 -4.26 -9.33 -20.75
CA SER A 125 -3.25 -9.43 -19.69
C SER A 125 -3.28 -8.22 -18.77
N VAL A 126 -2.60 -8.30 -17.61
CA VAL A 126 -2.49 -7.19 -16.67
C VAL A 126 -1.84 -5.97 -17.32
N ASN A 127 -0.76 -6.19 -18.08
CA ASN A 127 -0.07 -5.12 -18.79
C ASN A 127 -0.95 -4.47 -19.88
N GLU A 128 -1.78 -5.27 -20.56
CA GLU A 128 -2.72 -4.75 -21.54
C GLU A 128 -3.81 -3.91 -20.88
N ILE A 129 -4.39 -4.37 -19.78
CA ILE A 129 -5.38 -3.59 -19.01
C ILE A 129 -4.76 -2.27 -18.55
N GLN A 130 -3.55 -2.31 -17.99
CA GLN A 130 -2.81 -1.13 -17.57
C GLN A 130 -2.63 -0.15 -18.73
N SER A 131 -2.15 -0.61 -19.88
CA SER A 131 -1.94 0.25 -21.05
C SER A 131 -3.23 0.92 -21.56
N MET A 132 -4.38 0.22 -21.51
CA MET A 132 -5.68 0.79 -21.87
C MET A 132 -6.09 1.92 -20.93
N ILE A 133 -5.83 1.76 -19.62
CA ILE A 133 -6.12 2.79 -18.59
C ILE A 133 -5.23 4.01 -18.77
N LEU A 134 -3.94 3.78 -19.03
CA LEU A 134 -2.96 4.86 -19.26
C LEU A 134 -3.12 5.54 -20.63
N GLY A 135 -4.04 5.08 -21.49
CA GLY A 135 -4.19 5.58 -22.85
C GLY A 135 -2.98 5.31 -23.75
N GLN A 136 -2.09 4.40 -23.33
CA GLN A 136 -0.92 4.03 -24.11
C GLN A 136 -1.38 3.09 -25.23
N LYS A 137 -1.23 3.54 -26.48
CA LYS A 137 -1.52 2.71 -27.64
C LYS A 137 -0.55 1.52 -27.60
N THR A 138 -1.05 0.33 -27.26
CA THR A 138 -0.32 -0.94 -27.40
C THR A 138 -0.01 -1.14 -28.88
N SER A 139 1.05 -0.50 -29.34
CA SER A 139 1.72 -0.91 -30.55
C SER A 139 2.40 -2.20 -30.17
N SER A 140 1.82 -3.32 -30.61
CA SER A 140 2.45 -4.64 -30.66
C SER A 140 3.67 -4.60 -31.58
N SER A 141 4.65 -3.78 -31.21
CA SER A 141 5.97 -3.73 -31.81
C SER A 141 6.88 -4.46 -30.86
N ASN A 142 7.49 -5.54 -31.34
CA ASN A 142 8.80 -5.98 -30.86
C ASN A 142 9.68 -4.73 -30.68
N ARG A 143 9.79 -4.24 -29.45
CA ARG A 143 10.71 -3.17 -29.09
C ARG A 143 11.72 -3.82 -28.17
N SER A 144 12.85 -4.14 -28.75
CA SER A 144 14.11 -4.37 -28.05
C SER A 144 14.20 -3.39 -26.88
N SER A 145 14.42 -3.92 -25.69
CA SER A 145 14.62 -3.17 -24.46
C SER A 145 15.83 -2.23 -24.59
N GLY A 146 15.61 -1.02 -25.07
CA GLY A 146 16.52 0.10 -24.86
C GLY A 146 16.33 0.58 -23.43
N LYS A 147 17.32 0.31 -22.57
CA LYS A 147 17.40 0.84 -21.21
C LYS A 147 17.15 2.35 -21.25
N VAL A 148 16.09 2.82 -20.60
CA VAL A 148 15.94 4.22 -20.25
C VAL A 148 16.65 4.36 -18.91
N SER A 149 17.86 4.91 -18.93
CA SER A 149 18.55 5.33 -17.71
C SER A 149 17.84 6.61 -17.24
N ASP A 150 17.04 6.51 -16.19
CA ASP A 150 16.47 7.66 -15.49
C ASP A 150 17.59 8.37 -14.70
N GLU A 151 18.39 9.18 -15.40
CA GLU A 151 19.42 10.01 -14.77
C GLU A 151 18.81 11.35 -14.35
N ILE A 152 18.75 11.56 -13.03
CA ILE A 152 18.34 12.83 -12.43
C ILE A 152 19.58 13.71 -12.27
N PHE A 153 19.63 14.84 -12.96
CA PHE A 153 20.71 15.82 -12.83
C PHE A 153 20.35 16.90 -11.80
N PHE A 154 21.22 17.10 -10.81
CA PHE A 154 21.17 18.21 -9.87
C PHE A 154 22.26 19.22 -10.23
N PHE A 155 21.84 20.44 -10.60
CA PHE A 155 22.75 21.59 -10.65
C PHE A 155 22.49 22.42 -9.40
N GLY A 156 23.39 22.30 -8.42
CA GLY A 156 23.41 23.19 -7.27
C GLY A 156 24.02 24.53 -7.63
N ASN A 157 23.41 25.62 -7.16
CA ASN A 157 24.02 26.94 -7.04
C ASN A 157 23.59 27.55 -5.71
#